data_AF-A0A946D668-F1
#
_entry.id   AF-A0A946D668-F1
#
_cell.length_a   1.000
_cell.length_b   1.000
_cell.length_c   1.000
_cell.angle_alpha   90.00
_cell.angle_beta   90.00
_cell.angle_gamma   90.00
#
_symmetry.space_group_name_H-M   'P 1'
#
loop_
_entity.id
_entity.type
_entity.pdbx_description
1 polymer ?
#
loop_
_entity_poly.entity_id
_entity_poly.type
_entity_poly.pdbx_seq_one_letter_code
_entity_poly.pdbx_strand_id
1 'polypeptide(L)' 'MVEPGTPGSFVARIWLEGESGNNPTWRGHIRHVQGKEEGYFQNLSEMKAFLERISGIPLPLKDNSEADDQE' A
#
# COMPACT_ATOMS: atom_id res chain seq x y z
N MET A 1 16.42 0.61 16.85
CA MET A 1 17.13 0.23 15.61
C MET A 1 16.58 -1.15 15.24
N VAL A 2 15.93 -1.29 14.09
CA VAL A 2 15.43 -2.58 13.61
C VAL A 2 16.54 -3.18 12.76
N GLU A 3 17.00 -4.38 13.11
CA GLU A 3 18.05 -5.07 12.39
C GLU A 3 17.51 -5.60 11.04
N PRO A 4 18.26 -5.44 9.93
CA PRO A 4 17.83 -5.96 8.65
C PRO A 4 17.82 -7.49 8.67
N GLY A 5 16.65 -8.10 8.43
CA GLY A 5 16.47 -9.55 8.39
C GLY A 5 15.58 -10.13 9.50
N THR A 6 15.10 -9.31 10.45
CA THR A 6 14.07 -9.77 11.41
C THR A 6 12.69 -9.76 10.74
N PRO A 7 11.91 -10.86 10.80
CA PRO A 7 10.55 -10.87 10.26
C PRO A 7 9.70 -9.80 10.95
N GLY A 8 9.30 -8.79 10.18
CA GLY A 8 8.47 -7.68 10.61
C GLY A 8 6.98 -7.98 10.45
N SER A 9 6.16 -7.62 11.44
CA SER A 9 4.70 -7.62 11.33
C SER A 9 4.19 -6.22 11.05
N PHE A 10 3.20 -6.10 10.18
CA PHE A 10 2.61 -4.81 9.81
C PHE A 10 1.10 -4.88 9.98
N VAL A 11 0.51 -3.77 10.45
CA VAL A 11 -0.93 -3.58 10.41
C VAL A 11 -1.23 -2.62 9.27
N ALA A 12 -1.94 -3.10 8.25
CA ALA A 12 -2.46 -2.29 7.16
C ALA A 12 -3.96 -2.03 7.37
N ARG A 13 -4.34 -0.76 7.34
CA ARG A 13 -5.75 -0.33 7.32
C ARG A 13 -5.99 0.33 5.97
N ILE A 14 -7.00 -0.14 5.25
CA ILE A 14 -7.38 0.38 3.94
C ILE A 14 -8.88 0.67 4.00
N TRP A 15 -9.28 1.86 3.57
CA TRP A 15 -10.69 2.25 3.50
C TRP A 15 -10.93 3.13 2.29
N LEU A 16 -12.19 3.13 1.85
CA LEU A 16 -12.65 4.00 0.78
C LEU A 16 -13.23 5.27 1.43
N GLU A 17 -12.64 6.42 1.12
CA GLU A 17 -13.07 7.72 1.62
C GLU A 17 -13.80 8.47 0.51
N GLY A 18 -15.05 8.86 0.78
CA GLY A 18 -15.89 9.60 -0.16
C GLY A 18 -17.30 9.05 -0.23
N GLU A 19 -18.25 9.91 -0.60
CA GLU A 19 -19.65 9.53 -0.79
C GLU A 19 -19.87 8.92 -2.18
N SER A 20 -20.89 8.08 -2.30
CA SER A 20 -21.32 7.52 -3.58
C SER A 20 -21.69 8.65 -4.54
N GLY A 21 -20.86 8.87 -5.55
CA GLY A 21 -21.03 9.92 -6.56
C GLY A 21 -19.92 10.96 -6.60
N ASN A 22 -19.04 11.02 -5.59
CA ASN A 22 -17.94 11.99 -5.54
C ASN A 22 -16.57 11.30 -5.56
N ASN A 23 -16.31 10.57 -6.65
CA ASN A 23 -15.04 9.92 -7.00
C ASN A 23 -14.28 9.34 -5.78
N PRO A 24 -14.77 8.25 -5.19
CA PRO A 24 -14.30 7.77 -3.90
C PRO A 24 -12.81 7.40 -3.97
N THR A 25 -12.05 7.84 -2.96
CA THR A 25 -10.59 7.75 -2.92
C THR A 25 -10.14 6.69 -1.93
N TRP A 26 -9.26 5.79 -2.36
CA TRP A 26 -8.66 4.79 -1.47
C TRP A 26 -7.63 5.44 -0.55
N ARG A 27 -7.85 5.31 0.75
CA ARG A 27 -6.93 5.73 1.81
C ARG A 27 -6.36 4.52 2.53
N GLY A 28 -5.25 4.74 3.20
CA GLY A 28 -4.83 3.79 4.19
C GLY A 28 -3.69 4.23 5.08
N HIS A 29 -3.44 3.38 6.06
CA HIS A 29 -2.45 3.56 7.10
C HIS A 29 -1.74 2.24 7.34
N ILE A 30 -0.41 2.24 7.22
CA ILE A 30 0.42 1.08 7.54
C ILE A 30 1.29 1.44 8.73
N ARG A 31 1.28 0.56 9.73
CA ARG A 31 2.14 0.66 10.91
C ARG A 31 3.00 -0.58 11.05
N HIS A 32 4.29 -0.38 11.25
CA HIS A 32 5.21 -1.44 11.62
C HIS A 32 5.03 -1.78 13.10
N VAL A 33 4.73 -3.05 13.42
CA VAL A 33 4.41 -3.50 14.80
C VAL A 33 5.65 -3.50 15.68
N GLN A 34 6.82 -3.93 15.16
CA GLN A 34 8.07 -3.88 15.92
C GLN A 34 8.79 -2.52 15.84
N GLY A 35 8.33 -1.61 14.98
CA GLY A 35 8.93 -0.29 14.77
C GLY A 35 8.09 0.86 15.33
N LYS A 36 8.64 2.07 15.20
CA LYS A 36 7.89 3.34 15.32
C LYS A 36 7.54 3.94 13.96
N GLU A 37 7.84 3.25 12.87
CA GLU A 37 7.50 3.71 11.52
C GLU A 37 6.02 3.45 11.23
N GLU A 38 5.33 4.52 10.88
CA GLU A 38 3.99 4.51 10.34
C GLU A 38 3.91 5.44 9.14
N GLY A 39 3.07 5.07 8.17
CA GLY A 39 2.83 5.85 6.97
C GLY A 39 1.34 5.96 6.71
N TYR A 40 0.88 7.19 6.51
CA TYR A 40 -0.46 7.46 5.96
C TYR A 40 -0.32 7.67 4.45
N PHE A 41 -1.19 7.07 3.67
CA PHE A 41 -1.20 7.25 2.22
C PHE A 41 -2.56 7.71 1.74
N GLN A 42 -2.50 8.66 0.81
CA GLN A 42 -3.66 9.30 0.24
C GLN A 42 -4.12 8.65 -1.05
N ASN A 43 -3.23 7.90 -1.73
CA ASN A 43 -3.52 7.19 -2.96
C ASN A 43 -2.77 5.84 -3.00
N LEU A 44 -3.24 4.93 -3.86
CA LEU A 44 -2.67 3.59 -4.03
C LEU A 44 -1.19 3.62 -4.44
N SER A 45 -0.76 4.63 -5.21
CA SER A 45 0.64 4.80 -5.63
C SER A 45 1.56 5.10 -4.45
N GLU A 46 1.13 5.90 -3.48
CA GLU A 46 1.91 6.18 -2.26
C GLU A 46 2.00 4.93 -1.37
N MET A 47 0.93 4.13 -1.31
CA MET A 47 0.96 2.83 -0.62
C MET A 47 2.02 1.91 -1.23
N LYS A 48 2.04 1.81 -2.57
CA LYS A 48 3.02 0.98 -3.29
C LYS A 48 4.44 1.45 -2.99
N ALA A 49 4.73 2.73 -3.14
CA ALA A 49 6.04 3.30 -2.84
C ALA A 49 6.47 3.07 -1.38
N PHE A 50 5.53 3.19 -0.42
CA PHE A 50 5.80 2.92 0.99
C PHE A 50 6.18 1.45 1.21
N LEU A 51 5.37 0.52 0.69
CA LEU A 51 5.58 -0.92 0.80
C LEU A 51 6.92 -1.34 0.16
N GLU A 52 7.28 -0.81 -1.01
CA GLU A 52 8.58 -1.06 -1.65
C GLU A 52 9.75 -0.58 -0.77
N ARG A 53 9.63 0.63 -0.20
CA ARG A 53 10.64 1.20 0.71
C ARG A 53 10.84 0.34 1.96
N ILE A 54 9.77 -0.16 2.57
CA ILE A 54 9.85 -0.90 3.84
C ILE A 54 10.17 -2.39 3.65
N SER A 55 9.74 -3.00 2.54
CA SER A 55 9.98 -4.42 2.28
C SER A 55 11.30 -4.67 1.56
N GLY A 56 11.83 -3.67 0.83
CA GLY A 56 12.95 -3.85 -0.08
C GLY A 56 12.62 -4.75 -1.28
N ILE A 57 11.34 -5.13 -1.44
CA ILE A 57 10.85 -5.97 -2.52
C ILE A 57 10.10 -5.08 -3.51
N PRO A 58 10.49 -5.05 -4.79
CA PRO A 58 9.74 -4.33 -5.80
C PRO A 58 8.34 -4.95 -5.93
N LEU A 59 7.30 -4.12 -5.85
CA LEU A 59 5.93 -4.59 -5.98
C LEU A 59 5.61 -4.88 -7.45
N PRO A 60 4.75 -5.87 -7.74
CA PRO A 60 4.30 -6.09 -9.09
C PRO A 60 3.54 -4.84 -9.60
N LEU A 61 4.08 -4.23 -10.65
CA LEU A 61 3.58 -3.00 -11.27
C LEU A 61 2.28 -3.17 -12.06
N LYS A 62 1.67 -4.36 -12.10
CA LYS A 62 0.55 -4.65 -12.99
C LYS A 62 -0.70 -3.85 -12.62
N ASP A 63 -0.86 -2.72 -13.29
CA ASP A 63 -2.15 -2.15 -13.65
C ASP A 63 -2.74 -3.07 -14.72
N ASN A 64 -3.72 -3.90 -14.32
CA ASN A 64 -4.35 -4.84 -15.23
C ASN A 64 -5.49 -4.12 -15.97
N SER A 65 -5.14 -3.15 -16.82
CA SER A 65 -6.10 -2.45 -17.68
C SER A 65 -6.10 -2.97 -19.12
N GLU A 66 -5.34 -4.01 -19.46
CA GLU A 66 -5.33 -4.60 -20.80
C GLU A 66 -5.15 -6.13 -20.73
N ALA A 67 -6.24 -6.84 -20.44
CA ALA A 67 -6.35 -8.27 -20.71
C ALA A 67 -7.84 -8.65 -20.85
N ASP A 68 -8.54 -8.01 -21.78
CA ASP A 68 -9.76 -8.56 -22.37
C ASP A 68 -9.98 -7.90 -23.74
N ASP A 69 -9.12 -8.26 -24.70
CA ASP A 69 -9.43 -8.09 -26.13
C ASP A 69 -8.74 -9.24 -26.87
N GLN A 70 -9.36 -10.41 -26.78
CA GLN A 70 -9.09 -11.54 -27.66
C GLN A 70 -10.33 -12.44 -27.72
N GLU A 71 -11.25 -12.11 -28.64
CA GLU A 71 -11.97 -13.10 -29.45
C GLU A 71 -12.13 -12.58 -30.89
#